data_AF-X1JMK8-F1
#
_entry.id   AF-X1JMK8-F1
#
_cell.length_a   1.000
_cell.length_b   1.000
_cell.length_c   1.000
_cell.angle_alpha   90.00
_cell.angle_beta   90.00
_cell.angle_gamma   90.00
#
_symmetry.space_group_name_H-M   'P 1'
#
loop_
_entity.id
_entity.type
_entity.pdbx_description
1 polymer ?
#
loop_
_entity_poly.entity_id
_entity_poly.type
_entity_poly.pdbx_seq_one_letter_code
_entity_poly.pdbx_strand_id
1 'polypeptide(L)' 'APQRQYSLEAAVPSLLEVGIDDAAKADRIFHILMGNEVPPRKAFIQAHARSVKNLDI' A
#
# COMPACT_ATOMS: atom_id res chain seq x y z
N ALA A 1 -4.14 -6.50 38.37
CA ALA A 1 -3.16 -6.85 37.32
C ALA A 1 -2.50 -5.56 36.85
N PRO A 2 -1.16 -5.50 36.69
CA PRO A 2 -0.45 -4.27 36.38
C PRO A 2 -0.63 -3.90 34.90
N GLN A 3 -0.79 -2.62 34.63
CA GLN A 3 -0.88 -2.06 33.28
C GLN A 3 0.48 -2.23 32.60
N ARG A 4 0.54 -2.93 31.46
CA ARG A 4 1.78 -3.02 30.67
C ARG A 4 2.01 -1.67 30.01
N GLN A 5 3.02 -0.94 30.48
CA GLN A 5 3.54 0.23 29.80
C GLN A 5 4.41 -0.25 28.63
N TYR A 6 3.97 -0.03 27.39
CA TYR A 6 4.79 -0.28 26.22
C TYR A 6 5.89 0.79 26.17
N SER A 7 7.09 0.44 26.64
CA SER A 7 8.29 1.24 26.41
C SER A 7 8.81 0.94 25.00
N LEU A 8 9.04 1.97 24.19
CA LEU A 8 9.60 1.85 22.83
C LEU A 8 11.12 1.58 22.86
N GLU A 9 11.56 0.65 23.71
CA GLU A 9 12.94 0.19 23.79
C GLU A 9 13.08 -1.10 22.98
N ALA A 10 13.19 -0.96 21.65
CA ALA A 10 13.63 -2.01 20.72
C ALA A 10 14.03 -1.35 19.39
N ALA A 11 15.04 -1.92 18.71
CA ALA A 11 15.57 -1.47 17.43
C ALA A 11 14.48 -0.89 16.50
N VAL A 12 14.65 0.38 16.11
CA VAL A 12 13.70 1.08 15.25
C VAL A 12 13.50 0.28 13.95
N PRO A 13 12.28 -0.17 13.64
CA PRO A 13 11.99 -0.74 12.33
C PRO A 13 12.40 0.28 11.28
N SER A 14 12.96 -0.17 10.15
CA SER A 14 13.27 0.71 9.03
C SER A 14 11.99 1.42 8.58
N LEU A 15 11.89 2.72 8.86
CA LEU A 15 10.78 3.54 8.39
C LEU A 15 11.01 3.87 6.92
N LEU A 16 10.01 3.60 6.10
CA LEU A 16 9.98 4.02 4.70
C LEU A 16 9.11 5.27 4.60
N GLU A 17 9.70 6.37 4.14
CA GLU A 17 8.95 7.58 3.80
C GLU A 17 8.22 7.36 2.47
N VAL A 18 6.93 7.71 2.43
CA VAL A 18 6.10 7.58 1.23
C VAL A 18 5.93 8.95 0.59
N GLY A 19 6.43 9.11 -0.64
CA GLY A 19 6.29 10.32 -1.45
C GLY A 19 5.29 10.14 -2.60
N ILE A 20 4.85 11.26 -3.17
CA ILE A 20 3.97 11.29 -4.35
C ILE A 20 4.65 12.16 -5.42
N ASP A 21 5.06 11.52 -6.53
CA ASP A 21 5.71 12.22 -7.65
C ASP A 21 4.69 12.90 -8.58
N ASP A 22 3.53 12.25 -8.82
CA ASP A 22 2.44 12.75 -9.65
C ASP A 22 1.10 12.48 -8.96
N ALA A 23 0.52 13.56 -8.42
CA ALA A 23 -0.75 13.51 -7.69
C ALA A 23 -1.92 13.05 -8.58
N ALA A 24 -1.96 13.46 -9.85
CA ALA A 24 -3.05 13.11 -10.75
C ALA A 24 -2.99 11.63 -11.13
N LYS A 25 -1.79 11.09 -11.33
CA LYS A 25 -1.60 9.65 -11.56
C LYS A 25 -1.95 8.83 -10.32
N ALA A 26 -1.52 9.28 -9.14
CA ALA A 26 -1.84 8.62 -7.88
C ALA A 26 -3.37 8.55 -7.67
N ASP A 27 -4.07 9.67 -7.82
CA ASP A 27 -5.53 9.74 -7.68
C ASP A 27 -6.27 8.77 -8.60
N ARG A 28 -5.87 8.71 -9.89
CA ARG A 28 -6.44 7.75 -10.85
C ARG A 28 -6.24 6.30 -10.42
N ILE A 29 -5.04 5.95 -9.93
CA ILE A 29 -4.74 4.59 -9.46
C ILE A 29 -5.56 4.26 -8.21
N PHE A 30 -5.67 5.20 -7.27
CA PHE A 30 -6.54 5.04 -6.09
C PHE A 30 -7.99 4.81 -6.49
N HIS A 31 -8.52 5.60 -7.43
CA HIS A 31 -9.89 5.44 -7.90
C HIS A 31 -10.14 4.07 -8.54
N ILE A 32 -9.23 3.60 -9.40
CA ILE A 32 -9.37 2.28 -10.06
C ILE A 32 -9.31 1.13 -9.05
N LEU A 33 -8.39 1.21 -8.07
CA LEU A 33 -8.16 0.12 -7.12
C LEU A 33 -9.16 0.13 -5.96
N MET A 34 -9.53 1.30 -5.46
CA MET A 34 -10.34 1.48 -4.25
C MET A 34 -11.77 1.93 -4.55
N GLY A 35 -12.11 2.18 -5.82
CA GLY A 35 -13.47 2.54 -6.24
C GLY A 35 -14.44 1.37 -6.15
N ASN A 36 -15.74 1.68 -6.25
CA ASN A 36 -16.79 0.67 -6.11
C ASN A 36 -16.92 -0.25 -7.33
N GLU A 37 -16.39 0.16 -8.48
CA GLU A 37 -16.53 -0.57 -9.73
C GLU A 37 -15.61 -1.79 -9.78
N VAL A 38 -16.21 -2.97 -9.90
CA VAL A 38 -15.49 -4.26 -9.98
C VAL A 38 -14.77 -4.47 -11.33
N PRO A 39 -15.36 -4.14 -12.49
CA PRO A 39 -14.71 -4.41 -13.78
C PRO A 39 -13.37 -3.67 -13.99
N PRO A 40 -13.25 -2.34 -13.71
CA PRO A 40 -11.99 -1.62 -13.88
C PRO A 40 -10.87 -2.18 -12.99
N ARG A 41 -11.19 -2.51 -11.74
CA ARG A 41 -10.24 -3.14 -10.80
C ARG A 41 -9.76 -4.49 -11.31
N LYS A 42 -10.66 -5.35 -11.79
CA LYS A 42 -10.29 -6.67 -12.34
C LYS A 42 -9.36 -6.55 -13.55
N ALA A 43 -9.66 -5.65 -14.48
CA ALA A 43 -8.82 -5.42 -15.65
C ALA A 43 -7.42 -4.92 -15.26
N PHE A 44 -7.36 -3.97 -14.30
CA PHE A 44 -6.08 -3.45 -13.81
C PHE A 44 -5.21 -4.53 -13.18
N ILE A 45 -5.79 -5.37 -12.30
CA ILE A 45 -5.07 -6.47 -11.65
C ILE A 45 -4.59 -7.47 -12.70
N GLN A 46 -5.44 -7.89 -13.65
CA GLN A 46 -5.04 -8.85 -14.69
C GLN A 46 -3.91 -8.33 -15.58
N ALA A 47 -3.93 -7.04 -15.94
CA ALA A 47 -2.90 -6.42 -16.76
C ALA A 47 -1.52 -6.37 -16.06
N HIS A 48 -1.49 -6.27 -14.73
CA HIS A 48 -0.24 -6.09 -13.97
C HIS A 48 0.13 -7.30 -13.08
N ALA A 49 -0.72 -8.33 -13.00
CA ALA A 49 -0.52 -9.48 -12.10
C ALA A 49 0.80 -10.22 -12.32
N ARG A 50 1.33 -10.20 -13.55
CA ARG A 50 2.59 -10.89 -13.90
C ARG A 50 3.82 -9.99 -13.82
N SER A 51 3.65 -8.68 -13.69
CA SER A 51 4.76 -7.71 -13.67
C SER A 51 5.23 -7.36 -12.26
N VAL A 52 4.47 -7.74 -11.23
CA VAL A 52 4.84 -7.50 -9.83
C VAL A 52 5.77 -8.62 -9.35
N LYS A 53 7.01 -8.26 -8.99
CA LYS A 53 8.04 -9.21 -8.50
C LYS A 53 8.20 -9.22 -6.97
N ASN A 54 7.70 -8.18 -6.29
CA ASN A 54 8.09 -7.84 -4.91
C ASN A 54 6.88 -7.71 -3.95
N LEU A 55 5.81 -8.48 -4.14
CA LEU A 55 4.60 -8.35 -3.31
C LEU A 55 4.67 -9.08 -1.95
N ASP A 56 5.68 -9.95 -1.75
CA ASP A 56 5.78 -10.89 -0.62
C ASP A 56 7.09 -10.73 0.20
N ILE A 57 7.68 -9.53 0.25
CA ILE A 57 8.89 -9.24 1.04
C ILE A 57 8.63 -8.24 2.17
#